data_AF-A4RVF6-F1
#
_entry.id   AF-A4RVF6-F1
#
_cell.length_a   1.000
_cell.length_b   1.000
_cell.length_c   1.000
_cell.angle_alpha   90.00
_cell.angle_beta   90.00
_cell.angle_gamma   90.00
#
_symmetry.space_group_name_H-M   'P 1'
#
loop_
_entity.id
_entity.type
_entity.pdbx_description
1 polymer ?
#
loop_
_entity_poly.entity_id
_entity_poly.type
_entity_poly.pdbx_seq_one_letter_code
_entity_poly.pdbx_strand_id
1 'polypeptide(L)'
;KFYAPWCGHCKTLAPLWDDFARRGANENIIALSVDASGANAKALNAKFNVQGFPTLFFFKGGAAYEYSGKRAVDDLVDFAR
;
A
#
# COMPACT_ATOMS: atom_id res chain seq x y z
N LYS A 1 1.15 1.69 0.62
CA LYS A 1 1.78 0.57 -0.11
C LYS A 1 3.27 0.50 0.18
N PHE A 2 3.79 -0.70 0.38
CA PHE A 2 5.22 -1.01 0.33
C PHE A 2 5.54 -1.47 -1.09
N TYR A 3 6.55 -0.87 -1.72
CA TYR A 3 6.87 -1.12 -3.13
C TYR A 3 8.38 -1.19 -3.39
N ALA A 4 8.74 -1.61 -4.59
CA ALA A 4 10.08 -1.49 -5.13
C ALA A 4 10.03 -0.79 -6.51
N PRO A 5 10.97 0.11 -6.84
CA PRO A 5 10.94 0.90 -8.08
C PRO A 5 11.14 0.05 -9.34
N TRP A 6 11.82 -1.10 -9.20
CA TRP A 6 12.07 -2.05 -10.29
C TRP A 6 10.94 -3.09 -10.45
N CYS A 7 10.00 -3.19 -9.51
CA CYS A 7 8.95 -4.21 -9.56
C CYS A 7 7.86 -3.88 -10.60
N GLY A 8 7.68 -4.75 -11.59
CA GLY A 8 6.64 -4.59 -12.62
C GLY A 8 5.22 -4.49 -12.05
N HIS A 9 4.86 -5.36 -11.09
CA HIS A 9 3.55 -5.30 -10.43
C HIS A 9 3.32 -3.99 -9.67
N CYS A 10 4.36 -3.39 -9.09
CA CYS A 10 4.28 -2.08 -8.45
C CYS A 10 3.99 -0.97 -9.46
N LYS A 11 4.59 -1.04 -10.65
CA LYS A 11 4.36 -0.09 -11.75
C LYS A 11 2.92 -0.22 -12.27
N THR A 12 2.41 -1.43 -12.43
CA THR A 12 1.00 -1.67 -12.82
C THR A 12 0.02 -1.11 -11.78
N LEU A 13 0.34 -1.24 -10.49
CA LEU A 13 -0.50 -0.71 -9.41
C LEU A 13 -0.42 0.82 -9.27
N ALA A 14 0.66 1.46 -9.71
CA ALA A 14 0.88 2.89 -9.52
C ALA A 14 -0.29 3.79 -9.95
N PRO A 15 -0.83 3.71 -11.18
CA PRO A 15 -1.93 4.58 -11.60
C PRO A 15 -3.22 4.35 -10.79
N LEU A 16 -3.51 3.10 -10.40
CA LEU A 16 -4.66 2.76 -9.55
C LEU A 16 -4.47 3.31 -8.13
N TRP A 17 -3.25 3.24 -7.60
CA TRP A 17 -2.91 3.77 -6.29
C TRP A 17 -3.05 5.29 -6.24
N ASP A 18 -2.66 5.98 -7.30
CA ASP A 18 -2.81 7.44 -7.40
C ASP A 18 -4.30 7.85 -7.47
N ASP A 19 -5.14 7.04 -8.12
CA ASP A 19 -6.60 7.28 -8.13
C ASP A 19 -7.25 6.99 -6.78
N PHE A 20 -6.86 5.89 -6.14
CA PHE A 20 -7.25 5.60 -4.75
C PHE A 20 -6.86 6.73 -3.80
N ALA A 21 -5.65 7.29 -3.93
CA ALA A 21 -5.21 8.42 -3.11
C ALA A 21 -6.12 9.65 -3.29
N ARG A 22 -6.49 9.98 -4.54
CA ARG A 22 -7.39 11.10 -4.83
C ARG A 22 -8.80 10.87 -4.30
N ARG A 23 -9.38 9.69 -4.52
CA ARG A 23 -10.74 9.37 -4.07
C ARG A 23 -10.81 9.26 -2.55
N GLY A 24 -9.86 8.54 -1.95
CA GLY A 24 -9.78 8.33 -0.50
C GLY A 24 -9.60 9.63 0.29
N ALA A 25 -8.97 10.66 -0.29
CA ALA A 25 -8.86 11.97 0.36
C ALA A 25 -10.23 12.58 0.72
N ASN A 26 -11.27 12.35 -0.09
CA ASN A 26 -12.64 12.80 0.21
C ASN A 26 -13.29 12.01 1.35
N GLU A 27 -12.70 10.89 1.74
CA GLU A 27 -13.17 10.00 2.80
C GLU A 27 -12.24 9.99 4.02
N ASN A 28 -11.35 10.98 4.14
CA ASN A 28 -10.31 11.08 5.18
C ASN A 28 -9.30 9.90 5.20
N ILE A 29 -9.08 9.28 4.05
CA ILE A 29 -8.09 8.23 3.85
C ILE A 29 -6.81 8.84 3.28
N ILE A 30 -5.66 8.54 3.90
CA ILE A 30 -4.34 8.96 3.44
C ILE A 30 -3.61 7.77 2.81
N ALA A 31 -3.30 7.87 1.52
CA ALA A 31 -2.51 6.87 0.82
C ALA A 31 -1.01 7.22 0.87
N LEU A 32 -0.19 6.31 1.40
CA LEU A 32 1.27 6.46 1.46
C LEU A 32 1.98 5.45 0.57
N SER A 33 3.15 5.81 0.06
CA SER A 33 4.04 4.90 -0.68
C SER A 33 5.41 4.88 -0.02
N VAL A 34 5.92 3.69 0.26
CA VAL A 34 7.24 3.50 0.88
C VAL A 34 8.07 2.56 0.02
N ASP A 35 9.24 3.04 -0.43
CA ASP A 35 10.22 2.16 -1.06
C ASP A 35 10.83 1.25 0.01
N ALA A 36 10.48 -0.01 -0.09
CA ALA A 36 10.83 -1.06 0.85
C ALA A 36 11.92 -1.99 0.30
N SER A 37 12.54 -1.63 -0.82
CA SER A 37 13.61 -2.40 -1.45
C SER A 37 15.03 -1.91 -1.10
N GLY A 38 15.15 -0.72 -0.51
CA GLY A 38 16.43 -0.14 -0.12
C GLY A 38 17.06 -0.78 1.12
N ALA A 39 18.38 -0.58 1.30
CA ALA A 39 19.14 -1.13 2.43
C ALA A 39 18.56 -0.73 3.81
N ASN A 40 17.99 0.47 3.91
CA ASN A 40 17.41 1.00 5.15
C ASN A 40 16.02 0.41 5.47
N ALA A 41 15.43 -0.39 4.58
CA ALA A 41 14.09 -0.96 4.77
C ALA A 41 14.07 -2.25 5.61
N LYS A 42 15.23 -2.83 5.96
CA LYS A 42 15.30 -4.15 6.62
C LYS A 42 14.47 -4.25 7.91
N ALA A 43 14.60 -3.26 8.80
CA ALA A 43 13.85 -3.24 10.06
C ALA A 43 12.34 -3.05 9.83
N LEU A 44 11.97 -2.22 8.84
CA LEU A 44 10.60 -1.97 8.45
C LEU A 44 9.94 -3.21 7.85
N ASN A 45 10.64 -3.91 6.96
CA ASN A 45 10.16 -5.13 6.32
C ASN A 45 9.98 -6.25 7.34
N ALA A 46 10.92 -6.40 8.30
CA ALA A 46 10.77 -7.36 9.38
C ALA A 46 9.57 -7.03 10.28
N LYS A 47 9.37 -5.76 10.64
CA LYS A 47 8.26 -5.31 11.49
C LYS A 47 6.89 -5.61 10.88
N PHE A 48 6.74 -5.42 9.59
CA PHE A 48 5.47 -5.60 8.87
C PHE A 48 5.42 -6.90 8.06
N ASN A 49 6.38 -7.81 8.24
CA ASN A 49 6.51 -9.05 7.48
C ASN A 49 6.35 -8.86 5.96
N VAL A 50 7.02 -7.84 5.39
CA VAL A 50 6.98 -7.56 3.95
C VAL A 50 7.87 -8.57 3.23
N GLN A 51 7.25 -9.58 2.62
CA GLN A 51 7.95 -10.68 1.92
C GLN A 51 8.01 -10.51 0.39
N GLY A 52 7.26 -9.56 -0.16
CA GLY A 52 7.18 -9.31 -1.60
C GLY A 52 6.60 -7.94 -1.91
N PHE A 53 6.50 -7.62 -3.20
CA PHE A 53 5.99 -6.33 -3.65
C PHE A 53 4.95 -6.46 -4.77
N PRO A 54 3.93 -5.58 -4.81
CA PRO A 54 3.55 -4.65 -3.74
C PRO A 54 2.88 -5.39 -2.57
N THR A 55 3.12 -4.91 -1.34
CA THR A 55 2.32 -5.30 -0.15
C THR A 55 1.53 -4.10 0.33
N LEU A 56 0.25 -4.31 0.60
CA LEU A 56 -0.70 -3.28 0.98
C LEU A 56 -1.07 -3.46 2.44
N PHE A 57 -1.04 -2.35 3.19
CA PHE A 57 -1.47 -2.30 4.57
C PHE A 57 -2.43 -1.15 4.77
N PHE A 58 -3.45 -1.37 5.58
CA PHE A 58 -4.31 -0.35 6.13
C PHE A 58 -4.00 -0.15 7.62
N PHE A 59 -3.94 1.11 8.04
CA PHE A 59 -3.58 1.47 9.41
C PHE A 59 -4.75 2.21 10.06
N LYS A 60 -5.32 1.66 11.13
CA LYS A 60 -6.45 2.25 11.88
C LYS A 60 -6.31 1.90 13.35
N GLY A 61 -6.47 2.89 14.23
CA GLY A 61 -6.43 2.69 15.68
C GLY A 61 -5.09 2.13 16.21
N GLY A 62 -3.97 2.41 15.54
CA GLY A 62 -2.64 1.90 15.92
C GLY A 62 -2.34 0.46 15.47
N ALA A 63 -3.30 -0.22 14.84
CA ALA A 63 -3.12 -1.54 14.24
C ALA A 63 -2.83 -1.45 12.75
N ALA A 64 -2.17 -2.48 12.21
CA ALA A 64 -1.88 -2.65 10.79
C ALA A 64 -2.58 -3.91 10.27
N TYR A 65 -3.30 -3.77 9.17
CA TYR A 65 -4.06 -4.85 8.53
C TYR A 65 -3.52 -5.06 7.13
N GLU A 66 -2.97 -6.24 6.85
CA GLU A 66 -2.53 -6.58 5.50
C GLU A 66 -3.74 -6.75 4.57
N TYR A 67 -3.66 -6.16 3.39
CA TYR A 67 -4.70 -6.26 2.37
C TYR A 67 -4.27 -7.20 1.24
N SER A 68 -5.00 -8.30 1.09
CA SER A 68 -4.80 -9.33 0.07
C SER A 68 -5.91 -9.38 -0.98
N GLY A 69 -6.83 -8.41 -0.97
CA GLY A 69 -7.97 -8.34 -1.87
C GLY A 69 -7.64 -7.82 -3.28
N LYS A 70 -8.71 -7.53 -4.04
CA LYS A 70 -8.62 -6.99 -5.40
C LYS A 70 -8.02 -5.59 -5.39
N ARG A 71 -7.28 -5.24 -6.44
CA ARG A 71 -6.55 -3.96 -6.49
C ARG A 71 -7.28 -2.89 -7.31
N ALA A 72 -8.55 -3.09 -7.62
CA ALA A 72 -9.35 -2.03 -8.24
C ALA A 72 -9.58 -0.91 -7.21
N VAL A 73 -9.75 0.31 -7.71
CA VAL A 73 -9.85 1.50 -6.85
C VAL A 73 -11.02 1.38 -5.88
N ASP A 74 -12.18 0.93 -6.36
CA ASP A 74 -13.39 0.81 -5.55
C ASP A 74 -13.21 -0.23 -4.42
N ASP A 75 -12.57 -1.38 -4.70
CA ASP A 75 -12.26 -2.40 -3.68
C ASP A 75 -11.31 -1.87 -2.59
N LEU A 76 -10.37 -0.99 -2.97
CA LEU A 76 -9.42 -0.37 -2.02
C LEU A 76 -10.11 0.69 -1.15
N VAL A 77 -10.98 1.51 -1.74
CA VAL A 77 -11.77 2.51 -1.00
C VAL A 77 -12.71 1.82 -0.02
N ASP A 78 -13.45 0.81 -0.48
CA ASP A 78 -14.41 0.09 0.35
C ASP A 78 -13.74 -0.62 1.54
N PHE A 79 -12.53 -1.15 1.35
CA PHE A 79 -11.75 -1.73 2.45
C PHE A 79 -11.25 -0.69 3.47
N ALA A 80 -10.99 0.54 3.03
CA ALA A 80 -10.36 1.57 3.84
C ALA A 80 -11.36 2.46 4.63
N ARG A 81 -12.66 2.25 4.47
CA ARG A 81 -13.74 2.86 5.26
C ARG A 81 -13.77 2.27 6.68
#